data_AF-A0A812DPA0-F1
#
_entry.id   AF-A0A812DPA0-F1
#
_cell.length_a   1.000
_cell.length_b   1.000
_cell.length_c   1.000
_cell.angle_alpha   90.00
_cell.angle_beta   90.00
_cell.angle_gamma   90.00
#
_symmetry.space_group_name_H-M   'P 1'
#
loop_
_entity.id
_entity.type
_entity.pdbx_description
1 polymer ?
#
loop_
_entity_poly.entity_id
_entity_poly.type
_entity_poly.pdbx_seq_one_letter_code
_entity_poly.pdbx_strand_id
1 'polypeptide(L)'
;MKLANRNIPCKRLSTKGKYTIHHWVHGNLPLCSTCYVCGEICGIQPQLCDFICRWCQRCVHNGCFQVKDNECDFGPYKSVIVPPNCVRLKWVGFKGRRHLIVDSVKCPNIENWSPIIVIANRKSGNNDGESILQAFRSYLNPAQVIDICDIPPESGLEWCHLLPNVDIRVLVCGGDGTIGWVLNAIERLKLDPRPQVCILPLGTGNDLSQVLGWGETFSGEVEVSEILDKINRARVVELDR
;
A
#
# COMPACT_ATOMS: atom_id res chain seq x y z
N MET A 1 -24.21 -10.46 5.78
CA MET A 1 -22.73 -10.44 5.71
C MET A 1 -22.31 -11.63 4.88
N LYS A 2 -21.70 -11.44 3.69
CA LYS A 2 -21.21 -12.58 2.88
C LYS A 2 -20.00 -13.18 3.58
N LEU A 3 -19.98 -14.50 3.78
CA LEU A 3 -18.84 -15.19 4.35
C LEU A 3 -17.67 -15.15 3.37
N ALA A 4 -16.46 -14.84 3.87
CA ALA A 4 -15.26 -14.85 3.06
C ALA A 4 -14.95 -16.25 2.53
N ASN A 5 -14.55 -16.36 1.26
CA ASN A 5 -14.14 -17.62 0.66
C ASN A 5 -12.82 -18.09 1.30
N ARG A 6 -12.86 -19.23 2.01
CA ARG A 6 -11.69 -19.78 2.72
C ARG A 6 -10.69 -20.48 1.81
N ASN A 7 -11.04 -20.71 0.54
CA ASN A 7 -10.20 -21.40 -0.43
C ASN A 7 -9.25 -20.44 -1.16
N ILE A 8 -9.50 -19.12 -1.09
CA ILE A 8 -8.63 -18.11 -1.70
C ILE A 8 -7.77 -17.52 -0.58
N PRO A 9 -6.45 -17.82 -0.56
CA PRO A 9 -5.58 -17.27 0.48
C PRO A 9 -5.41 -15.77 0.31
N CYS A 10 -5.42 -15.02 1.40
CA CYS A 10 -5.05 -13.60 1.37
C CYS A 10 -3.54 -13.43 1.11
N LYS A 11 -3.19 -12.27 0.53
CA LYS A 11 -1.81 -11.80 0.44
C LYS A 11 -1.14 -11.83 1.82
N ARG A 12 -0.02 -12.55 1.93
CA ARG A 12 0.67 -12.75 3.21
C ARG A 12 1.35 -11.46 3.66
N LEU A 13 1.08 -11.05 4.91
CA LEU A 13 1.70 -9.88 5.53
C LEU A 13 3.18 -10.12 5.90
N SER A 14 3.47 -11.35 6.36
CA SER A 14 4.77 -11.79 6.83
C SER A 14 5.04 -13.23 6.41
N THR A 15 6.28 -13.55 6.06
CA THR A 15 6.72 -14.90 5.70
C THR A 15 8.07 -15.24 6.34
N LYS A 16 8.37 -16.53 6.50
CA LYS A 16 9.66 -17.01 7.03
C LYS A 16 10.67 -17.39 5.93
N GLY A 17 10.26 -17.35 4.66
CA GLY A 17 11.09 -17.75 3.52
C GLY A 17 12.22 -16.76 3.25
N LYS A 18 13.29 -17.22 2.59
CA LYS A 18 14.39 -16.35 2.14
C LYS A 18 13.95 -15.42 1.01
N TYR A 19 13.11 -15.92 0.11
CA TYR A 19 12.57 -15.21 -1.04
C TYR A 19 11.05 -15.06 -0.92
N THR A 20 10.50 -14.06 -1.60
CA THR A 20 9.04 -13.88 -1.69
C THR A 20 8.52 -14.61 -2.91
N ILE A 21 7.51 -15.46 -2.73
CA ILE A 21 6.83 -16.12 -3.83
C ILE A 21 5.72 -15.23 -4.40
N HIS A 22 5.45 -15.36 -5.69
CA HIS A 22 4.32 -14.67 -6.31
C HIS A 22 3.00 -15.02 -5.61
N HIS A 23 2.15 -14.02 -5.43
CA HIS A 23 0.77 -14.22 -4.96
C HIS A 23 -0.19 -14.06 -6.14
N TRP A 24 -0.44 -15.17 -6.85
CA TRP A 24 -1.33 -15.21 -8.00
C TRP A 24 -2.79 -15.25 -7.55
N VAL A 25 -3.61 -14.38 -8.14
CA VAL A 25 -5.06 -14.33 -8.01
C VAL A 25 -5.66 -14.51 -9.39
N HIS A 26 -6.71 -15.32 -9.50
CA HIS A 26 -7.36 -15.62 -10.77
C HIS A 26 -8.36 -14.50 -11.15
N GLY A 27 -8.27 -14.00 -12.37
CA GLY A 27 -9.15 -12.96 -12.90
C GLY A 27 -8.98 -11.57 -12.28
N ASN A 28 -9.92 -10.67 -12.60
CA ASN A 28 -9.88 -9.23 -12.27
C ASN A 28 -8.59 -8.54 -12.78
N LEU A 29 -8.24 -8.84 -14.03
CA LEU A 29 -7.09 -8.24 -14.70
C LEU A 29 -7.47 -6.82 -15.17
N PRO A 30 -6.53 -5.85 -15.09
CA PRO A 30 -6.69 -4.56 -15.76
C PRO A 30 -6.95 -4.72 -17.26
N LEU A 31 -7.65 -3.74 -17.84
CA LEU A 31 -7.86 -3.70 -19.29
C LEU A 31 -6.53 -3.72 -20.04
N CYS A 32 -6.51 -4.45 -21.17
CA CYS A 32 -5.33 -4.58 -22.02
C CYS A 32 -4.09 -5.18 -21.31
N SER A 33 -4.28 -5.97 -20.25
CA SER A 33 -3.19 -6.70 -19.61
C SER A 33 -2.50 -7.64 -20.59
N THR A 34 -1.17 -7.72 -20.55
CA THR A 34 -0.38 -8.65 -21.38
C THR A 34 0.25 -9.74 -20.52
N CYS A 35 0.35 -10.94 -21.08
CA CYS A 35 0.99 -12.06 -20.43
C CYS A 35 2.50 -11.85 -20.39
N TYR A 36 3.10 -11.91 -19.21
CA TYR A 36 4.55 -11.70 -19.08
C TYR A 36 5.38 -12.86 -19.68
N VAL A 37 4.76 -14.02 -19.94
CA VAL A 37 5.43 -15.20 -20.49
C VAL A 37 5.46 -15.15 -22.03
N CYS A 38 4.30 -14.94 -22.68
CA CYS A 38 4.19 -15.01 -24.14
C CYS A 38 4.03 -13.64 -24.83
N GLY A 39 3.76 -12.57 -24.08
CA GLY A 39 3.55 -11.22 -24.62
C GLY A 39 2.12 -10.93 -25.12
N GLU A 40 1.28 -11.95 -25.28
CA GLU A 40 -0.09 -11.80 -25.81
C GLU A 40 -1.08 -11.25 -24.77
N ILE A 41 -2.20 -10.69 -25.24
CA ILE A 41 -3.23 -10.07 -24.38
C ILE A 41 -3.92 -11.13 -23.49
N CYS A 42 -4.07 -10.83 -22.20
CA CYS A 42 -4.83 -11.60 -21.22
C CYS A 42 -6.28 -11.09 -21.08
N GLY A 43 -7.15 -11.91 -20.48
CA GLY A 43 -8.51 -11.48 -20.11
C GLY A 43 -9.47 -11.34 -21.29
N ILE A 44 -9.16 -11.96 -22.45
CA ILE A 44 -9.98 -11.86 -23.67
C ILE A 44 -11.29 -12.66 -23.52
N GLN A 45 -11.33 -13.66 -22.64
CA GLN A 45 -12.51 -14.49 -22.47
C GLN A 45 -13.55 -13.77 -21.59
N PRO A 46 -14.87 -13.90 -21.89
CA PRO A 46 -15.95 -13.28 -21.13
C PRO A 46 -16.23 -14.03 -19.81
N GLN A 47 -15.17 -14.48 -19.13
CA GLN A 47 -15.20 -15.19 -17.86
C GLN A 47 -13.98 -14.79 -17.03
N LEU A 48 -14.01 -15.07 -15.72
CA LEU A 48 -12.80 -15.02 -14.91
C LEU A 48 -11.79 -16.00 -15.50
N CYS A 49 -10.73 -15.48 -16.09
CA CYS A 49 -9.63 -16.23 -16.69
C CYS A 49 -8.31 -15.55 -16.36
N ASP A 50 -7.23 -16.29 -16.55
CA ASP A 50 -5.85 -15.84 -16.34
C ASP A 50 -5.56 -15.42 -14.90
N PHE A 51 -4.31 -15.08 -14.63
CA PHE A 51 -3.82 -14.80 -13.29
C PHE A 51 -3.09 -13.47 -13.25
N ILE A 52 -3.26 -12.74 -12.15
CA ILE A 52 -2.47 -11.54 -11.82
C ILE A 52 -1.73 -11.74 -10.51
N CYS A 53 -0.45 -11.36 -10.47
CA CYS A 53 0.31 -11.38 -9.23
C CYS A 53 0.06 -10.11 -8.43
N ARG A 54 -0.42 -10.20 -7.19
CA ARG A 54 -0.66 -9.01 -6.35
C ARG A 54 0.60 -8.39 -5.74
N TRP A 55 1.78 -8.88 -6.07
CA TRP A 55 3.05 -8.24 -5.68
C TRP A 55 3.60 -7.44 -6.86
N CYS A 56 3.96 -8.11 -7.96
CA CYS A 56 4.57 -7.46 -9.13
C CYS A 56 3.57 -6.96 -10.19
N GLN A 57 2.27 -7.21 -10.02
CA GLN A 57 1.19 -6.88 -10.97
C GLN A 57 1.30 -7.51 -12.36
N ARG A 58 2.23 -8.45 -12.59
CA ARG A 58 2.32 -9.21 -13.85
C ARG A 58 1.09 -10.09 -14.05
N CYS A 59 0.69 -10.28 -15.31
CA CYS A 59 -0.38 -11.19 -15.70
C CYS A 59 0.16 -12.43 -16.41
N VAL A 60 -0.53 -13.57 -16.27
CA VAL A 60 -0.17 -14.87 -16.87
C VAL A 60 -1.42 -15.57 -17.36
N HIS A 61 -1.40 -16.06 -18.61
CA HIS A 61 -2.48 -16.90 -19.10
C HIS A 61 -2.60 -18.22 -18.32
N ASN A 62 -3.81 -18.79 -18.30
CA ASN A 62 -4.03 -20.11 -17.73
C ASN A 62 -3.06 -21.18 -18.28
N GLY A 63 -2.82 -21.19 -19.60
CA GLY A 63 -1.88 -22.11 -20.25
C GLY A 63 -0.41 -21.84 -19.95
N CYS A 64 -0.04 -20.57 -19.72
CA CYS A 64 1.33 -20.16 -19.42
C CYS A 64 1.69 -20.33 -17.93
N PHE A 65 0.71 -20.68 -17.07
CA PHE A 65 0.92 -20.72 -15.62
C PHE A 65 1.95 -21.74 -15.14
N GLN A 66 2.22 -22.79 -15.92
CA GLN A 66 3.17 -23.85 -15.56
C GLN A 66 4.64 -23.46 -15.81
N VAL A 67 4.89 -22.53 -16.74
CA VAL A 67 6.24 -22.13 -17.16
C VAL A 67 6.73 -20.83 -16.49
N LYS A 68 5.89 -20.25 -15.62
CA LYS A 68 6.19 -19.02 -14.89
C LYS A 68 7.24 -19.25 -13.80
N ASP A 69 8.01 -18.20 -13.50
CA ASP A 69 8.87 -18.14 -12.30
C ASP A 69 8.05 -18.15 -11.01
N ASN A 70 8.62 -18.73 -9.95
CA ASN A 70 7.98 -18.79 -8.64
C ASN A 70 8.36 -17.62 -7.72
N GLU A 71 9.55 -17.04 -7.91
CA GLU A 71 10.07 -15.96 -7.08
C GLU A 71 9.65 -14.59 -7.62
N CYS A 72 9.07 -13.77 -6.75
CA CYS A 72 8.60 -12.44 -7.10
C CYS A 72 9.66 -11.39 -6.78
N ASP A 73 9.95 -10.57 -7.78
CA ASP A 73 10.83 -9.40 -7.73
C ASP A 73 10.09 -8.09 -7.40
N PHE A 74 8.79 -8.16 -7.09
CA PHE A 74 7.90 -7.01 -6.84
C PHE A 74 7.68 -6.06 -8.04
N GLY A 75 8.26 -6.37 -9.20
CA GLY A 75 8.07 -5.59 -10.43
C GLY A 75 8.41 -4.09 -10.27
N PRO A 76 7.65 -3.19 -10.90
CA PRO A 76 7.94 -1.75 -10.89
C PRO A 76 7.80 -1.10 -9.51
N TYR A 77 7.08 -1.74 -8.58
CA TYR A 77 6.79 -1.18 -7.25
C TYR A 77 7.79 -1.65 -6.18
N LYS A 78 8.88 -2.35 -6.56
CA LYS A 78 9.84 -2.94 -5.62
C LYS A 78 10.47 -1.93 -4.65
N SER A 79 10.67 -0.68 -5.08
CA SER A 79 11.29 0.37 -4.27
C SER A 79 10.39 0.85 -3.12
N VAL A 80 9.07 0.70 -3.24
CA VAL A 80 8.10 1.20 -2.25
C VAL A 80 7.47 0.10 -1.39
N ILE A 81 7.64 -1.16 -1.76
CA ILE A 81 7.11 -2.33 -1.04
C ILE A 81 8.08 -2.75 0.05
N VAL A 82 7.58 -3.05 1.25
CA VAL A 82 8.34 -3.81 2.26
C VAL A 82 8.07 -5.30 2.04
N PRO A 83 9.09 -6.09 1.63
CA PRO A 83 8.92 -7.52 1.38
C PRO A 83 8.36 -8.26 2.60
N PRO A 84 7.44 -9.24 2.43
CA PRO A 84 6.84 -9.94 3.56
C PRO A 84 7.85 -10.79 4.35
N ASN A 85 8.95 -11.23 3.74
CA ASN A 85 10.07 -11.89 4.44
C ASN A 85 10.90 -10.93 5.33
N CYS A 86 10.71 -9.62 5.17
CA CYS A 86 11.36 -8.58 5.97
C CYS A 86 10.52 -8.12 7.16
N VAL A 87 9.24 -8.50 7.25
CA VAL A 87 8.30 -7.99 8.27
C VAL A 87 8.02 -9.06 9.31
N ARG A 88 8.10 -8.68 10.59
CA ARG A 88 7.59 -9.46 11.73
C ARG A 88 6.44 -8.70 12.37
N LEU A 89 5.41 -9.44 12.78
CA LEU A 89 4.19 -8.85 13.32
C LEU A 89 3.92 -9.34 14.73
N LYS A 90 3.27 -8.49 15.51
CA LYS A 90 2.71 -8.83 16.82
C LYS A 90 1.24 -8.47 16.89
N TRP A 91 0.53 -9.17 17.77
CA TRP A 91 -0.85 -8.84 18.07
C TRP A 91 -0.93 -7.79 19.17
N VAL A 92 -1.73 -6.76 18.94
CA VAL A 92 -2.08 -5.76 19.95
C VAL A 92 -3.59 -5.65 20.11
N GLY A 93 -4.02 -5.34 21.33
CA GLY A 93 -5.42 -5.05 21.63
C GLY A 93 -5.71 -3.56 21.46
N PHE A 94 -6.69 -3.21 20.63
CA PHE A 94 -7.17 -1.83 20.49
C PHE A 94 -8.69 -1.83 20.34
N LYS A 95 -9.39 -0.96 21.07
CA LYS A 95 -10.88 -0.87 21.10
C LYS A 95 -11.57 -2.24 21.26
N GLY A 96 -11.02 -3.13 22.09
CA GLY A 96 -11.57 -4.48 22.33
C GLY A 96 -11.37 -5.48 21.18
N ARG A 97 -10.63 -5.13 20.13
CA ARG A 97 -10.29 -6.00 19.00
C ARG A 97 -8.78 -6.25 18.95
N ARG A 98 -8.40 -7.39 18.37
CA ARG A 98 -6.98 -7.73 18.14
C ARG A 98 -6.59 -7.30 16.74
N HIS A 99 -5.54 -6.50 16.66
CA HIS A 99 -4.96 -6.02 15.41
C HIS A 99 -3.51 -6.52 15.28
N LEU A 100 -3.09 -6.82 14.06
CA LEU A 100 -1.70 -7.10 13.75
C LEU A 100 -1.00 -5.78 13.46
N ILE A 101 0.08 -5.51 14.18
CA ILE A 101 0.97 -4.37 13.92
C ILE A 101 2.38 -4.88 13.64
N VAL A 102 3.19 -4.01 13.05
CA VAL A 102 4.61 -4.28 12.85
C VAL A 102 5.32 -4.38 14.20
N ASP A 103 6.19 -5.37 14.32
CA ASP A 103 7.04 -5.58 15.50
C ASP A 103 8.51 -5.29 15.18
N SER A 104 8.99 -5.78 14.05
CA SER A 104 10.33 -5.49 13.55
C SER A 104 10.37 -5.60 12.03
N VAL A 105 11.28 -4.85 11.41
CA VAL A 105 11.50 -4.83 9.97
C VAL A 105 13.00 -5.00 9.69
N LYS A 106 13.32 -5.79 8.66
CA LYS A 106 14.68 -5.89 8.12
C LYS A 106 14.79 -5.11 6.83
N CYS A 107 15.87 -4.36 6.64
CA CYS A 107 16.14 -3.70 5.37
C CYS A 107 16.35 -4.75 4.26
N PRO A 108 15.59 -4.72 3.16
CA PRO A 108 15.83 -5.57 2.02
C PRO A 108 17.04 -5.08 1.21
N ASN A 109 17.65 -5.98 0.42
CA ASN A 109 18.69 -5.60 -0.53
C ASN A 109 18.05 -5.12 -1.84
N ILE A 110 17.45 -3.93 -1.81
CA ILE A 110 16.80 -3.28 -2.96
C ILE A 110 17.44 -1.91 -3.15
N GLU A 111 17.94 -1.65 -4.36
CA GLU A 111 18.51 -0.37 -4.72
C GLU A 111 17.44 0.73 -4.72
N ASN A 112 17.79 1.91 -4.20
CA ASN A 112 16.88 3.06 -4.10
C ASN A 112 15.55 2.72 -3.39
N TRP A 113 15.61 1.88 -2.36
CA TRP A 113 14.45 1.48 -1.57
C TRP A 113 14.01 2.63 -0.65
N SER A 114 12.78 3.09 -0.85
CA SER A 114 12.11 4.14 -0.08
C SER A 114 10.65 3.72 0.10
N PRO A 115 10.33 3.01 1.20
CA PRO A 115 9.01 2.42 1.38
C PRO A 115 7.95 3.50 1.64
N ILE A 116 6.73 3.22 1.16
CA ILE A 116 5.56 4.06 1.41
C ILE A 116 4.69 3.41 2.48
N ILE A 117 4.32 4.17 3.51
CA ILE A 117 3.31 3.79 4.50
C ILE A 117 2.04 4.58 4.21
N VAL A 118 0.93 3.87 3.96
CA VAL A 118 -0.37 4.47 3.66
C VAL A 118 -1.18 4.52 4.93
N ILE A 119 -1.60 5.70 5.34
CA ILE A 119 -2.46 5.94 6.50
C ILE A 119 -3.76 6.55 5.97
N ALA A 120 -4.86 5.82 6.07
CA ALA A 120 -6.14 6.28 5.54
C ALA A 120 -7.26 6.14 6.57
N ASN A 121 -8.23 7.03 6.46
CA ASN A 121 -9.49 6.94 7.18
C ASN A 121 -10.55 6.30 6.29
N ARG A 122 -10.95 5.05 6.58
CA ARG A 122 -11.95 4.35 5.75
C ARG A 122 -13.28 5.09 5.58
N LYS A 123 -13.62 6.00 6.50
CA LYS A 123 -14.89 6.76 6.49
C LYS A 123 -14.81 8.08 5.72
N SER A 124 -13.62 8.49 5.28
CA SER A 124 -13.45 9.72 4.51
C SER A 124 -13.91 9.57 3.05
N GLY A 125 -14.33 10.69 2.43
CA GLY A 125 -14.72 10.74 1.02
C GLY A 125 -15.90 9.86 0.66
N ASN A 126 -16.99 9.88 1.43
CA ASN A 126 -18.18 9.05 1.13
C ASN A 126 -17.87 7.52 0.95
N ASN A 127 -16.92 7.01 1.74
CA ASN A 127 -16.34 5.65 1.68
C ASN A 127 -15.26 5.41 0.60
N ASP A 128 -14.79 6.44 -0.10
CA ASP A 128 -13.61 6.35 -0.96
C ASP A 128 -12.36 5.88 -0.19
N GLY A 129 -12.28 6.21 1.10
CA GLY A 129 -11.22 5.73 1.98
C GLY A 129 -11.11 4.20 2.04
N GLU A 130 -12.24 3.48 2.02
CA GLU A 130 -12.22 2.01 2.01
C GLU A 130 -11.72 1.47 0.66
N SER A 131 -12.17 2.06 -0.46
CA SER A 131 -11.68 1.71 -1.80
C SER A 131 -10.18 1.93 -1.93
N ILE A 132 -9.65 3.03 -1.39
CA ILE A 132 -8.22 3.35 -1.39
C ILE A 132 -7.43 2.35 -0.55
N LEU A 133 -7.89 2.02 0.66
CA LEU A 133 -7.27 1.00 1.51
C LEU A 133 -7.20 -0.34 0.78
N GLN A 134 -8.28 -0.76 0.10
CA GLN A 134 -8.31 -2.00 -0.67
C GLN A 134 -7.34 -1.96 -1.86
N ALA A 135 -7.34 -0.86 -2.61
CA ALA A 135 -6.46 -0.66 -3.75
C ALA A 135 -4.97 -0.72 -3.33
N PHE A 136 -4.56 0.03 -2.32
CA PHE A 136 -3.17 0.00 -1.85
C PHE A 136 -2.74 -1.36 -1.27
N ARG A 137 -3.61 -2.08 -0.55
CA ARG A 137 -3.30 -3.45 -0.07
C ARG A 137 -3.06 -4.43 -1.21
N SER A 138 -3.62 -4.14 -2.38
CA SER A 138 -3.47 -4.96 -3.57
C SER A 138 -2.13 -4.74 -4.30
N TYR A 139 -1.43 -3.63 -4.03
CA TYR A 139 -0.10 -3.28 -4.56
C TYR A 139 0.99 -3.46 -3.51
N LEU A 140 0.84 -2.83 -2.34
CA LEU A 140 1.80 -2.82 -1.24
C LEU A 140 1.66 -4.03 -0.32
N ASN A 141 2.61 -4.24 0.60
CA ASN A 141 2.41 -5.17 1.70
C ASN A 141 1.22 -4.65 2.53
N PRO A 142 0.17 -5.47 2.81
CA PRO A 142 -0.98 -4.95 3.53
C PRO A 142 -0.65 -4.43 4.95
N ALA A 143 0.51 -4.78 5.51
CA ALA A 143 1.03 -4.22 6.76
C ALA A 143 1.46 -2.74 6.64
N GLN A 144 1.78 -2.27 5.44
CA GLN A 144 2.07 -0.86 5.13
C GLN A 144 0.80 -0.01 5.03
N VAL A 145 -0.40 -0.62 5.05
CA VAL A 145 -1.67 0.06 4.78
C VAL A 145 -2.54 0.08 6.03
N ILE A 146 -2.50 1.22 6.71
CA ILE A 146 -3.01 1.48 8.05
C ILE A 146 -4.38 2.17 7.95
N ASP A 147 -5.40 1.53 8.54
CA ASP A 147 -6.71 2.13 8.70
C ASP A 147 -6.80 2.76 10.11
N ILE A 148 -6.89 4.09 10.15
CA ILE A 148 -6.91 4.82 11.43
C ILE A 148 -8.22 4.65 12.22
N CYS A 149 -9.26 4.09 11.60
CA CYS A 149 -10.46 3.71 12.34
C CYS A 149 -10.18 2.53 13.28
N ASP A 150 -9.28 1.65 12.87
CA ASP A 150 -9.00 0.36 13.50
C ASP A 150 -7.75 0.41 14.40
N ILE A 151 -6.74 1.20 14.07
CA ILE A 151 -5.52 1.40 14.89
C ILE A 151 -5.09 2.87 14.86
N PRO A 152 -4.42 3.39 15.89
CA PRO A 152 -4.00 4.80 15.91
C PRO A 152 -2.85 5.06 14.91
N PRO A 153 -2.71 6.30 14.39
CA PRO A 153 -1.68 6.63 13.39
C PRO A 153 -0.25 6.33 13.85
N GLU A 154 0.01 6.39 15.16
CA GLU A 154 1.30 6.03 15.77
C GLU A 154 1.73 4.60 15.41
N SER A 155 0.78 3.66 15.30
CA SER A 155 1.10 2.29 14.89
C SER A 155 1.61 2.21 13.45
N GLY A 156 1.19 3.14 12.58
CA GLY A 156 1.72 3.30 11.23
C GLY A 156 3.02 4.09 11.18
N LEU A 157 3.21 5.05 12.08
CA LEU A 157 4.42 5.84 12.17
C LEU A 157 5.59 5.08 12.81
N GLU A 158 5.32 4.01 13.55
CA GLU A 158 6.33 3.13 14.15
C GLU A 158 7.32 2.55 13.12
N TRP A 159 6.90 2.42 11.87
CA TRP A 159 7.78 2.03 10.77
C TRP A 159 9.01 2.94 10.64
N CYS A 160 8.88 4.23 10.97
CA CYS A 160 9.98 5.21 10.95
C CYS A 160 11.02 4.92 12.05
N HIS A 161 10.59 4.51 13.25
CA HIS A 161 11.52 4.07 14.30
C HIS A 161 12.23 2.76 13.95
N LEU A 162 11.52 1.85 13.28
CA LEU A 162 12.08 0.54 12.91
C LEU A 162 13.09 0.63 11.75
N LEU A 163 13.10 1.73 10.99
CA LEU A 163 13.95 1.96 9.83
C LEU A 163 14.56 3.37 9.88
N PRO A 164 15.42 3.69 10.88
CA PRO A 164 15.88 5.06 11.12
C PRO A 164 16.79 5.63 10.02
N ASN A 165 17.43 4.76 9.22
CA ASN A 165 18.36 5.16 8.15
C ASN A 165 17.74 5.06 6.75
N VAL A 166 16.41 5.04 6.67
CA VAL A 166 15.68 4.87 5.41
C VAL A 166 14.71 6.03 5.26
N ASP A 167 14.71 6.66 4.08
CA ASP A 167 13.74 7.69 3.76
C ASP A 167 12.36 7.07 3.56
N ILE A 168 11.51 7.19 4.58
CA ILE A 168 10.13 6.71 4.55
C ILE A 168 9.21 7.84 4.11
N ARG A 169 8.31 7.51 3.18
CA ARG A 169 7.22 8.38 2.75
C ARG A 169 5.91 7.92 3.38
N VAL A 170 5.15 8.84 3.96
CA VAL A 170 3.85 8.58 4.58
C VAL A 170 2.77 9.21 3.71
N LEU A 171 1.96 8.39 3.05
CA LEU A 171 0.79 8.85 2.30
C LEU A 171 -0.42 8.90 3.23
N VAL A 172 -0.97 10.09 3.44
CA VAL A 172 -2.16 10.30 4.26
C VAL A 172 -3.37 10.50 3.36
N CYS A 173 -4.33 9.59 3.42
CA CYS A 173 -5.58 9.65 2.64
C CYS A 173 -6.74 10.05 3.54
N GLY A 174 -7.24 11.26 3.39
CA GLY A 174 -8.29 11.82 4.25
C GLY A 174 -8.53 13.31 3.99
N GLY A 175 -9.33 13.93 4.86
CA GLY A 175 -9.44 15.40 4.93
C GLY A 175 -8.49 16.00 5.97
N ASP A 176 -8.55 17.32 6.17
CA ASP A 176 -7.59 18.06 7.03
C ASP A 176 -7.58 17.56 8.47
N GLY A 177 -8.72 17.14 9.01
CA GLY A 177 -8.77 16.54 10.35
C GLY A 177 -7.96 15.25 10.46
N THR A 178 -7.92 14.44 9.40
CA THR A 178 -7.08 13.22 9.35
C THR A 178 -5.62 13.58 9.17
N ILE A 179 -5.32 14.54 8.29
CA ILE A 179 -3.95 15.00 8.03
C ILE A 179 -3.35 15.61 9.30
N GLY A 180 -4.07 16.53 9.95
CA GLY A 180 -3.66 17.13 11.21
C GLY A 180 -3.46 16.10 12.33
N TRP A 181 -4.28 15.05 12.39
CA TRP A 181 -4.08 13.98 13.37
C TRP A 181 -2.76 13.22 13.15
N VAL A 182 -2.42 12.90 11.89
CA VAL A 182 -1.14 12.26 11.56
C VAL A 182 0.05 13.18 11.84
N LEU A 183 -0.02 14.46 11.45
CA LEU A 183 1.05 15.43 11.71
C LEU A 183 1.30 15.61 13.23
N ASN A 184 0.24 15.72 14.02
CA ASN A 184 0.33 15.76 15.48
C ASN A 184 0.95 14.48 16.08
N ALA A 185 0.74 13.33 15.43
CA ALA A 185 1.33 12.07 15.86
C ALA A 185 2.84 12.01 15.53
N ILE A 186 3.26 12.53 14.37
CA ILE A 186 4.69 12.66 14.01
C ILE A 186 5.42 13.52 15.05
N GLU A 187 4.85 14.67 15.43
CA GLU A 187 5.42 15.57 16.43
C GLU A 187 5.53 14.91 17.82
N ARG A 188 4.48 14.23 18.26
CA ARG A 188 4.45 13.53 19.55
C ARG A 188 5.47 12.41 19.63
N LEU A 189 5.65 11.67 18.53
CA LEU A 189 6.64 10.59 18.44
C LEU A 189 8.08 11.11 18.30
N LYS A 190 8.28 12.40 18.03
CA LYS A 190 9.60 13.03 17.86
C LYS A 190 10.48 12.25 16.88
N LEU A 191 9.91 11.87 15.74
CA LEU A 191 10.60 11.08 14.72
C LEU A 191 11.81 11.84 14.17
N ASP A 192 12.95 11.17 14.15
CA ASP A 192 14.21 11.65 13.58
C ASP A 192 14.88 10.53 12.77
N PRO A 193 15.04 10.67 11.45
CA PRO A 193 14.60 11.80 10.62
C PRO A 193 13.06 11.89 10.51
N ARG A 194 12.54 13.09 10.26
CA ARG A 194 11.11 13.29 10.02
C ARG A 194 10.70 12.66 8.69
N PRO A 195 9.64 11.84 8.63
CA PRO A 195 9.19 11.24 7.38
C PRO A 195 8.61 12.30 6.43
N GLN A 196 8.75 12.07 5.14
CA GLN A 196 8.10 12.89 4.11
C GLN A 196 6.61 12.56 4.08
N VAL A 197 5.74 13.56 4.11
CA VAL A 197 4.29 13.36 4.10
C VAL A 197 3.71 13.73 2.74
N CYS A 198 2.95 12.80 2.15
CA CYS A 198 2.17 13.01 0.94
C CYS A 198 0.68 13.00 1.29
N ILE A 199 -0.14 13.76 0.56
CA ILE A 199 -1.57 13.88 0.84
C ILE A 199 -2.37 13.34 -0.34
N LEU A 200 -3.37 12.52 -0.04
CA LEU A 200 -4.45 12.18 -0.96
C LEU A 200 -5.77 12.78 -0.42
N PRO A 201 -6.26 13.88 -1.01
CA PRO A 201 -7.39 14.63 -0.48
C PRO A 201 -8.72 13.88 -0.65
N LEU A 202 -9.34 13.43 0.44
CA LEU A 202 -10.64 12.75 0.44
C LEU A 202 -11.78 13.58 1.08
N GLY A 203 -11.49 14.76 1.61
CA GLY A 203 -12.49 15.67 2.18
C GLY A 203 -13.11 16.59 1.11
N THR A 204 -13.99 17.50 1.54
CA THR A 204 -14.58 18.53 0.67
C THR A 204 -13.88 19.89 0.78
N GLY A 205 -13.07 20.11 1.81
CA GLY A 205 -12.40 21.38 2.09
C GLY A 205 -10.90 21.24 2.33
N ASN A 206 -10.22 20.38 1.54
CA ASN A 206 -8.81 19.98 1.73
C ASN A 206 -7.82 21.13 1.52
N ASP A 207 -7.86 22.15 2.38
CA ASP A 207 -7.10 23.38 2.28
C ASP A 207 -5.60 23.09 2.26
N LEU A 208 -5.13 22.17 3.12
CA LEU A 208 -3.72 21.81 3.20
C LEU A 208 -3.25 21.11 1.93
N SER A 209 -4.11 20.29 1.32
CA SER A 209 -3.82 19.64 0.04
C SER A 209 -3.70 20.66 -1.09
N GLN A 210 -4.57 21.66 -1.13
CA GLN A 210 -4.55 22.71 -2.15
C GLN A 210 -3.29 23.58 -2.02
N VAL A 211 -2.96 24.02 -0.81
CA VAL A 211 -1.77 24.83 -0.54
C VAL A 211 -0.48 24.10 -0.93
N LEU A 212 -0.42 22.79 -0.65
CA LEU A 212 0.76 21.96 -0.94
C LEU A 212 0.76 21.40 -2.37
N GLY A 213 -0.24 21.72 -3.20
CA GLY A 213 -0.30 21.32 -4.60
C GLY A 213 -0.69 19.87 -4.87
N TRP A 214 -1.31 19.18 -3.91
CA TRP A 214 -1.84 17.81 -4.07
C TRP A 214 -3.25 17.77 -4.69
N GLY A 215 -3.91 18.92 -4.81
CA GLY A 215 -5.20 19.09 -5.49
C GLY A 215 -6.40 19.25 -4.54
N GLU A 216 -7.58 19.44 -5.11
CA GLU A 216 -8.80 19.79 -4.36
C GLU A 216 -9.48 18.57 -3.73
N THR A 217 -9.99 17.65 -4.53
CA THR A 217 -10.71 16.46 -4.06
C THR A 217 -10.40 15.30 -5.00
N PHE A 218 -10.05 14.15 -4.44
CA PHE A 218 -9.94 12.92 -5.21
C PHE A 218 -11.35 12.48 -5.64
N SER A 219 -11.57 12.39 -6.96
CA SER A 219 -12.82 11.89 -7.53
C SER A 219 -12.51 10.90 -8.64
N GLY A 220 -13.08 9.69 -8.58
CA GLY A 220 -12.95 8.68 -9.64
C GLY A 220 -12.42 7.33 -9.14
N GLU A 221 -12.02 6.48 -10.10
CA GLU A 221 -11.43 5.18 -9.81
C GLU A 221 -10.01 5.32 -9.24
N VAL A 222 -9.65 4.43 -8.30
CA VAL A 222 -8.36 4.49 -7.61
C VAL A 222 -7.26 3.84 -8.44
N GLU A 223 -6.56 4.65 -9.23
CA GLU A 223 -5.37 4.25 -9.98
C GLU A 223 -4.10 4.40 -9.12
N VAL A 224 -3.72 3.32 -8.42
CA VAL A 224 -2.57 3.30 -7.51
C VAL A 224 -1.25 3.58 -8.23
N SER A 225 -1.09 3.11 -9.47
CA SER A 225 0.08 3.37 -10.32
C SER A 225 0.31 4.86 -10.51
N GLU A 226 -0.73 5.61 -10.88
CA GLU A 226 -0.66 7.05 -11.08
C GLU A 226 -0.37 7.81 -9.78
N ILE A 227 -0.97 7.39 -8.67
CA ILE A 227 -0.71 8.01 -7.36
C ILE A 227 0.75 7.80 -6.95
N LEU A 228 1.27 6.58 -7.10
CA LEU A 228 2.67 6.27 -6.81
C LEU A 228 3.64 7.05 -7.71
N ASP A 229 3.32 7.20 -8.99
CA ASP A 229 4.11 8.00 -9.93
C ASP A 229 4.10 9.49 -9.57
N LYS A 230 2.94 10.04 -9.18
CA LYS A 230 2.82 11.42 -8.66
C LYS A 230 3.67 11.61 -7.41
N ILE A 231 3.62 10.68 -6.45
CA ILE A 231 4.45 10.71 -5.24
C ILE A 231 5.94 10.65 -5.59
N ASN A 232 6.33 9.82 -6.56
CA ASN A 232 7.73 9.69 -6.94
C ASN A 232 8.30 10.94 -7.63
N ARG A 233 7.45 11.70 -8.33
CA ARG A 233 7.82 12.96 -9.00
C ARG A 233 7.61 14.20 -8.12
N ALA A 234 7.01 14.04 -6.94
CA ALA A 234 6.69 15.14 -6.05
C ALA A 234 7.97 15.79 -5.48
N ARG A 235 7.92 17.10 -5.28
CA ARG A 235 8.99 17.86 -4.64
C ARG A 235 8.70 17.99 -3.15
N VAL A 236 9.72 17.78 -2.33
CA VAL A 236 9.64 18.01 -0.89
C VAL A 236 9.58 19.51 -0.62
N VAL A 237 8.64 19.93 0.22
CA VAL A 237 8.50 21.29 0.71
C VAL A 237 8.48 21.27 2.24
N GLU A 238 9.11 22.26 2.85
CA GLU A 238 9.02 22.44 4.30
C GLU A 238 7.64 22.99 4.65
N LEU A 239 7.04 22.43 5.69
CA LEU A 239 5.77 22.89 6.24
C LEU A 239 6.07 23.57 7.56
N ASP A 240 5.92 24.89 7.59
CA ASP A 240 5.98 25.66 8.82
C ASP A 240 4.73 25.37 9.65
N ARG A 241 4.93 25.05 10.93
CA ARG A 241 3.85 24.76 11.87
C ARG A 241 4.13 25.36 13.23
#